data_AF-A0A4Z0MSS9-F1
#
_entry.id   AF-A0A4Z0MSS9-F1
#
_cell.length_a   1.000
_cell.length_b   1.000
_cell.length_c   1.000
_cell.angle_alpha   90.00
_cell.angle_beta   90.00
_cell.angle_gamma   90.00
#
_symmetry.space_group_name_H-M   'P 1'
#
loop_
_entity.id
_entity.type
_entity.pdbx_description
1 polymer ?
#
loop_
_entity_poly.entity_id
_entity_poly.type
_entity_poly.pdbx_seq_one_letter_code
_entity_poly.pdbx_strand_id
1 'polypeptide(L)'
;MFRFRSFFPLLLLLWLAVPGALLAQTETPAAANKRLFERTVDELNFRTMETVYDKTFARGKFPANLRSAKARREFDNFPGRPDLQKLFHNYNDVSERFKGKFGSGRTDLIEFEKQLNTVLVDKNFEFFVRVLPRDERVALIRALQRVIKQGTAQFNASQDPAPEELAADGAAVPPAVDGEVATPSNAPATVAQEDVQPAPEGNLASAPASYPSLRPLDVSPRHDWVDYLTLLLAGSSLLLTLFLITGPLADLRNRLDALSDELEERKSGSTARRRTSTLPEDRYEDGDDE
;
A
#
# COMPACT_ATOMS: atom_id res chain seq x y z
N MET A 1 38.29 18.20 -29.55
CA MET A 1 37.56 18.70 -28.37
C MET A 1 36.06 18.63 -28.65
N PHE A 2 35.22 18.43 -27.63
CA PHE A 2 33.75 18.25 -27.68
C PHE A 2 33.22 16.84 -27.98
N ARG A 3 33.24 15.92 -26.99
CA ARG A 3 32.22 14.85 -26.83
C ARG A 3 31.98 14.37 -25.38
N PHE A 4 32.86 14.69 -24.43
CA PHE A 4 32.70 14.26 -23.03
C PHE A 4 31.82 15.17 -22.15
N ARG A 5 31.47 16.38 -22.63
CA ARG A 5 30.76 17.39 -21.82
C ARG A 5 29.25 17.13 -21.68
N SER A 6 28.69 16.22 -22.50
CA SER A 6 27.27 15.82 -22.44
C SER A 6 27.00 14.57 -21.60
N PHE A 7 28.01 13.79 -21.24
CA PHE A 7 27.82 12.60 -20.39
C PHE A 7 27.60 12.96 -18.93
N PHE A 8 28.20 14.05 -18.45
CA PHE A 8 28.07 14.51 -17.07
C PHE A 8 26.63 14.90 -16.66
N PRO A 9 25.88 15.71 -17.45
CA PRO A 9 24.49 15.99 -17.12
C PRO A 9 23.58 14.77 -17.26
N LEU A 10 23.87 13.86 -18.20
CA LEU A 10 23.08 12.65 -18.42
C LEU A 10 23.28 11.62 -17.30
N LEU A 11 24.52 11.48 -16.81
CA LEU A 11 24.84 10.66 -15.64
C LEU A 11 24.24 11.25 -14.36
N LEU A 12 24.23 12.57 -14.20
CA LEU A 12 23.62 13.24 -13.06
C LEU A 12 22.08 13.11 -13.07
N LEU A 13 21.45 13.16 -14.24
CA LEU A 13 20.01 12.94 -14.41
C LEU A 13 19.63 11.47 -14.16
N LEU A 14 20.47 10.52 -14.60
CA LEU A 14 20.33 9.10 -14.29
C LEU A 14 20.50 8.84 -12.77
N TRP A 15 21.49 9.47 -12.14
CA TRP A 15 21.76 9.32 -10.70
C TRP A 15 20.69 9.97 -9.81
N LEU A 16 19.97 10.98 -10.31
CA LEU A 16 18.83 11.58 -9.62
C LEU A 16 17.51 10.82 -9.89
N ALA A 17 17.33 10.29 -11.09
CA ALA A 17 16.12 9.58 -11.50
C ALA A 17 16.05 8.13 -10.98
N VAL A 18 17.20 7.43 -10.86
CA VAL A 18 17.25 6.05 -10.38
C VAL A 18 16.82 5.90 -8.91
N PRO A 19 17.28 6.72 -7.93
CA PRO A 19 16.76 6.65 -6.57
C PRO A 19 15.30 7.11 -6.48
N GLY A 20 14.87 8.04 -7.34
CA GLY A 20 13.47 8.47 -7.42
C GLY A 20 12.51 7.39 -7.92
N ALA A 21 12.95 6.57 -8.89
CA ALA A 21 12.18 5.44 -9.39
C ALA A 21 12.15 4.26 -8.42
N LEU A 22 13.23 4.04 -7.66
CA LEU A 22 13.29 2.97 -6.65
C LEU A 22 12.44 3.27 -5.41
N LEU A 23 12.32 4.54 -5.01
CA LEU A 23 11.39 4.95 -3.94
C LEU A 23 9.91 4.88 -4.37
N ALA A 24 9.63 4.82 -5.67
CA ALA A 24 8.26 4.80 -6.19
C ALA A 24 7.65 3.38 -6.28
N GLN A 25 8.40 2.30 -6.04
CA GLN A 25 7.96 0.95 -6.45
C GLN A 25 7.91 -0.16 -5.39
N THR A 26 8.07 0.08 -4.10
CA THR A 26 7.70 -0.96 -3.12
C THR A 26 6.90 -0.36 -1.99
N GLU A 27 5.61 -0.16 -2.25
CA GLU A 27 4.66 -0.15 -1.15
C GLU A 27 4.85 -1.46 -0.36
N THR A 28 5.22 -1.37 0.91
CA THR A 28 5.42 -2.57 1.72
C THR A 28 4.12 -3.37 1.76
N PRO A 29 4.15 -4.71 1.77
CA PRO A 29 2.93 -5.53 1.80
C PRO A 29 2.01 -5.16 2.98
N ALA A 30 2.60 -4.72 4.10
CA ALA A 30 1.86 -4.19 5.23
C ALA A 30 1.10 -2.89 4.91
N ALA A 31 1.70 -1.96 4.16
CA ALA A 31 1.03 -0.72 3.72
C ALA A 31 -0.10 -1.02 2.72
N ALA A 32 0.12 -1.92 1.76
CA ALA A 32 -0.90 -2.34 0.81
C ALA A 32 -2.10 -2.99 1.51
N ASN A 33 -1.84 -3.90 2.46
CA ASN A 33 -2.87 -4.54 3.27
C ASN A 33 -3.64 -3.54 4.13
N LYS A 34 -2.96 -2.52 4.68
CA LYS A 34 -3.61 -1.44 5.42
C LYS A 34 -4.53 -0.61 4.51
N ARG A 35 -4.09 -0.24 3.31
CA ARG A 35 -4.95 0.47 2.34
C ARG A 35 -6.16 -0.35 1.94
N LEU A 36 -5.99 -1.67 1.79
CA LEU A 36 -7.09 -2.59 1.50
C LEU A 36 -8.11 -2.63 2.65
N PHE A 37 -7.63 -2.66 3.90
CA PHE A 37 -8.49 -2.54 5.08
C PHE A 37 -9.26 -1.22 5.09
N GLU A 38 -8.57 -0.09 4.93
CA GLU A 38 -9.18 1.24 4.92
C GLU A 38 -10.25 1.38 3.82
N ARG A 39 -9.97 0.88 2.61
CA ARG A 39 -10.92 0.84 1.51
C ARG A 39 -12.13 -0.04 1.83
N THR A 40 -11.93 -1.18 2.47
CA THR A 40 -13.02 -2.07 2.88
C THR A 40 -13.90 -1.40 3.93
N VAL A 41 -13.31 -0.73 4.92
CA VAL A 41 -14.05 0.07 5.92
C VAL A 41 -14.87 1.18 5.25
N ASP A 42 -14.29 1.88 4.28
CA ASP A 42 -15.00 2.90 3.51
C ASP A 42 -16.20 2.34 2.74
N GLU A 43 -16.04 1.16 2.13
CA GLU A 43 -17.10 0.45 1.44
C GLU A 43 -18.22 0.02 2.39
N LEU A 44 -17.86 -0.55 3.56
CA LEU A 44 -18.83 -0.95 4.57
C LEU A 44 -19.65 0.25 5.05
N ASN A 45 -18.99 1.37 5.35
CA ASN A 45 -19.68 2.60 5.74
C ASN A 45 -20.56 3.11 4.59
N PHE A 46 -20.05 3.12 3.35
CA PHE A 46 -20.78 3.60 2.18
C PHE A 46 -22.06 2.80 1.97
N ARG A 47 -21.98 1.46 1.96
CA ARG A 47 -23.14 0.58 1.78
C ARG A 47 -24.17 0.71 2.90
N THR A 48 -23.70 0.92 4.13
CA THR A 48 -24.56 1.15 5.28
C THR A 48 -25.33 2.46 5.12
N MET A 49 -24.64 3.55 4.81
CA MET A 49 -25.27 4.86 4.58
C MET A 49 -26.18 4.87 3.36
N GLU A 50 -25.74 4.28 2.25
CA GLU A 50 -26.52 4.10 1.03
C GLU A 50 -27.86 3.44 1.34
N THR A 51 -27.83 2.32 2.06
CA THR A 51 -29.04 1.57 2.40
C THR A 51 -29.95 2.36 3.35
N VAL A 52 -29.41 2.97 4.40
CA VAL A 52 -30.21 3.77 5.34
C VAL A 52 -30.84 4.98 4.65
N TYR A 53 -30.09 5.66 3.78
CA TYR A 53 -30.57 6.83 3.06
C TYR A 53 -31.66 6.46 2.06
N ASP A 54 -31.39 5.48 1.19
CA ASP A 54 -32.31 5.04 0.14
C ASP A 54 -33.63 4.48 0.69
N LYS A 55 -33.60 3.90 1.89
CA LYS A 55 -34.81 3.41 2.56
C LYS A 55 -35.55 4.50 3.30
N THR A 56 -34.87 5.57 3.71
CA THR A 56 -35.52 6.71 4.38
C THR A 56 -36.14 7.68 3.38
N PHE A 57 -35.48 7.90 2.23
CA PHE A 57 -35.92 8.84 1.21
C PHE A 57 -36.41 8.10 -0.04
N ALA A 58 -37.72 8.08 -0.28
CA ALA A 58 -38.30 7.40 -1.44
C ALA A 58 -37.91 8.02 -2.80
N ARG A 59 -37.60 9.32 -2.83
CA ARG A 59 -37.28 10.08 -4.06
C ARG A 59 -35.80 10.46 -4.19
N GLY A 60 -35.03 10.32 -3.13
CA GLY A 60 -33.61 10.65 -3.09
C GLY A 60 -32.77 9.38 -3.16
N LYS A 61 -31.65 9.43 -3.87
CA LYS A 61 -30.66 8.35 -3.89
C LYS A 61 -29.38 8.80 -3.26
N PHE A 62 -28.74 7.94 -2.49
CA PHE A 62 -27.42 8.24 -1.95
C PHE A 62 -26.41 8.28 -3.09
N PRO A 63 -25.70 9.42 -3.30
CA PRO A 63 -24.84 9.56 -4.46
C PRO A 63 -23.64 8.58 -4.44
N ALA A 64 -23.41 7.89 -5.55
CA ALA A 64 -22.38 6.86 -5.67
C ALA A 64 -20.94 7.39 -5.57
N ASN A 65 -20.74 8.70 -5.74
CA ASN A 65 -19.44 9.37 -5.59
C ASN A 65 -19.04 9.60 -4.12
N LEU A 66 -19.94 9.38 -3.16
CA LEU A 66 -19.67 9.56 -1.72
C LEU A 66 -18.96 8.36 -1.08
N ARG A 67 -18.00 7.75 -1.80
CA ARG A 67 -17.26 6.58 -1.32
C ARG A 67 -16.27 6.92 -0.19
N SER A 68 -15.73 8.13 -0.21
CA SER A 68 -14.77 8.58 0.80
C SER A 68 -15.47 9.23 1.99
N ALA A 69 -14.89 9.10 3.18
CA ALA A 69 -15.40 9.77 4.37
C ALA A 69 -15.43 11.29 4.23
N LYS A 70 -14.46 11.89 3.53
CA LYS A 70 -14.46 13.33 3.26
C LYS A 70 -15.68 13.74 2.43
N ALA A 71 -15.96 13.05 1.33
CA ALA A 71 -17.13 13.35 0.50
C ALA A 71 -18.44 13.23 1.29
N ARG A 72 -18.56 12.21 2.16
CA ARG A 72 -19.73 12.04 3.04
C ARG A 72 -19.91 13.13 4.08
N ARG A 73 -18.83 13.82 4.50
CA ARG A 73 -18.92 14.98 5.41
C ARG A 73 -19.51 16.20 4.73
N GLU A 74 -19.22 16.38 3.44
CA GLU A 74 -19.68 17.51 2.64
C GLU A 74 -21.12 17.33 2.14
N PHE A 75 -21.69 16.13 2.28
CA PHE A 75 -23.06 15.83 1.89
C PHE A 75 -24.09 16.38 2.89
N ASP A 76 -25.02 17.20 2.40
CA ASP A 76 -25.99 17.95 3.21
C ASP A 76 -27.46 17.75 2.78
N ASN A 77 -27.72 16.93 1.75
CA ASN A 77 -29.06 16.74 1.21
C ASN A 77 -29.93 15.80 2.06
N PHE A 78 -30.49 16.34 3.15
CA PHE A 78 -31.38 15.64 4.09
C PHE A 78 -32.73 16.36 4.23
N PRO A 79 -33.63 16.25 3.24
CA PRO A 79 -34.85 17.04 3.21
C PRO A 79 -35.76 16.76 4.41
N GLY A 80 -35.98 17.81 5.24
CA GLY A 80 -36.88 17.76 6.39
C GLY A 80 -36.43 16.87 7.55
N ARG A 81 -35.18 16.38 7.56
CA ARG A 81 -34.65 15.44 8.58
C ARG A 81 -33.26 15.85 9.09
N PRO A 82 -33.14 16.96 9.86
CA PRO A 82 -31.86 17.39 10.44
C PRO A 82 -31.34 16.44 11.53
N ASP A 83 -32.21 15.66 12.14
CA ASP A 83 -31.90 14.55 13.05
C ASP A 83 -31.06 13.48 12.34
N LEU A 84 -31.48 13.10 11.14
CA LEU A 84 -30.83 12.07 10.34
C LEU A 84 -29.50 12.56 9.77
N GLN A 85 -29.41 13.84 9.39
CA GLN A 85 -28.13 14.45 9.02
C GLN A 85 -27.09 14.31 10.14
N LYS A 86 -27.45 14.65 11.38
CA LYS A 86 -26.56 14.48 12.54
C LYS A 86 -26.16 13.02 12.75
N LEU A 87 -27.11 12.11 12.60
CA LEU A 87 -26.87 10.67 12.72
C LEU A 87 -25.88 10.16 11.67
N PHE A 88 -26.00 10.63 10.42
CA PHE A 88 -25.08 10.30 9.33
C PHE A 88 -23.67 10.81 9.60
N HIS A 89 -23.52 12.07 9.97
CA HIS A 89 -22.19 12.61 10.27
C HIS A 89 -21.54 11.91 11.48
N ASN A 90 -22.30 11.63 12.53
CA ASN A 90 -21.80 10.88 13.69
C ASN A 90 -21.31 9.47 13.30
N TYR A 91 -22.12 8.72 12.54
CA TYR A 91 -21.72 7.40 12.08
C TYR A 91 -20.50 7.46 11.15
N ASN A 92 -20.41 8.48 10.28
CA ASN A 92 -19.23 8.69 9.43
C ASN A 92 -17.96 8.85 10.27
N ASP A 93 -18.02 9.67 11.33
CA ASP A 93 -16.86 9.92 12.18
C ASP A 93 -16.48 8.71 13.03
N VAL A 94 -17.46 7.92 13.47
CA VAL A 94 -17.20 6.63 14.14
C VAL A 94 -16.54 5.65 13.18
N SER A 95 -16.98 5.59 11.92
CA SER A 95 -16.42 4.68 10.91
C SER A 95 -14.91 4.93 10.67
N GLU A 96 -14.48 6.19 10.70
CA GLU A 96 -13.07 6.59 10.53
C GLU A 96 -12.19 6.04 11.64
N ARG A 97 -12.73 5.88 12.86
CA ARG A 97 -11.97 5.35 14.00
C ARG A 97 -11.57 3.89 13.81
N PHE A 98 -12.27 3.13 12.96
CA PHE A 98 -11.89 1.74 12.68
C PHE A 98 -10.65 1.65 11.81
N LYS A 99 -10.41 2.63 10.92
CA LYS A 99 -9.22 2.66 10.05
C LYS A 99 -7.91 2.68 10.86
N GLY A 100 -7.91 3.36 12.00
CA GLY A 100 -6.75 3.44 12.89
C GLY A 100 -6.45 2.17 13.69
N LYS A 101 -7.35 1.17 13.71
CA LYS A 101 -7.14 -0.08 14.48
C LYS A 101 -6.29 -1.10 13.73
N PHE A 102 -6.27 -1.05 12.41
CA PHE A 102 -5.53 -2.02 11.61
C PHE A 102 -4.10 -1.55 11.35
N GLY A 103 -3.13 -2.42 11.63
CA GLY A 103 -1.70 -2.12 11.51
C GLY A 103 -1.04 -1.55 12.76
N SER A 104 -1.73 -1.50 13.91
CA SER A 104 -1.12 -1.21 15.22
C SER A 104 -0.51 -2.46 15.90
N GLY A 105 -0.58 -3.62 15.24
CA GLY A 105 -0.20 -4.92 15.78
C GLY A 105 0.05 -5.93 14.67
N ARG A 106 -0.41 -7.17 14.85
CA ARG A 106 -0.14 -8.26 13.90
C ARG A 106 -1.01 -8.11 12.64
N THR A 107 -0.39 -7.96 11.48
CA THR A 107 -1.12 -7.82 10.21
C THR A 107 -1.41 -9.19 9.58
N ASP A 108 -2.22 -10.00 10.28
CA ASP A 108 -2.62 -11.33 9.82
C ASP A 108 -4.04 -11.33 9.24
N LEU A 109 -4.35 -12.34 8.43
CA LEU A 109 -5.69 -12.58 7.86
C LEU A 109 -6.77 -12.67 8.95
N ILE A 110 -6.48 -13.38 10.05
CA ILE A 110 -7.42 -13.56 11.16
C ILE A 110 -7.72 -12.22 11.83
N GLU A 111 -6.69 -11.38 12.00
CA GLU A 111 -6.86 -10.07 12.62
C GLU A 111 -7.60 -9.12 11.68
N PHE A 112 -7.29 -9.15 10.38
CA PHE A 112 -8.00 -8.40 9.36
C PHE A 112 -9.51 -8.70 9.39
N GLU A 113 -9.90 -9.97 9.34
CA GLU A 113 -11.31 -10.37 9.40
C GLU A 113 -11.96 -10.01 10.74
N LYS A 114 -11.27 -10.23 11.86
CA LYS A 114 -11.78 -9.89 13.19
C LYS A 114 -12.04 -8.38 13.34
N GLN A 115 -11.11 -7.55 12.89
CA GLN A 115 -11.25 -6.11 12.98
C GLN A 115 -12.39 -5.59 12.09
N LEU A 116 -12.56 -6.14 10.88
CA LEU A 116 -13.71 -5.81 10.03
C LEU A 116 -15.05 -6.24 10.64
N ASN A 117 -15.12 -7.45 11.21
CA ASN A 117 -16.34 -7.93 11.86
C ASN A 117 -16.71 -7.10 13.10
N THR A 118 -15.74 -6.48 13.76
CA THR A 118 -15.99 -5.56 14.89
C THR A 118 -16.86 -4.38 14.48
N VAL A 119 -16.79 -3.92 13.21
CA VAL A 119 -17.65 -2.85 12.69
C VAL A 119 -19.13 -3.24 12.75
N LEU A 120 -19.45 -4.50 12.46
CA LEU A 120 -20.84 -5.00 12.43
C LEU A 120 -21.44 -5.28 13.81
N VAL A 121 -20.58 -5.48 14.81
CA VAL A 121 -21.00 -5.74 16.21
C VAL A 121 -20.96 -4.45 17.05
N ASP A 122 -20.47 -3.35 16.50
CA ASP A 122 -20.37 -2.08 17.20
C ASP A 122 -21.76 -1.49 17.52
N LYS A 123 -21.90 -0.94 18.74
CA LYS A 123 -23.15 -0.33 19.21
C LYS A 123 -23.59 0.85 18.34
N ASN A 124 -22.65 1.61 17.77
CA ASN A 124 -22.98 2.75 16.91
C ASN A 124 -23.50 2.27 15.56
N PHE A 125 -22.96 1.17 15.03
CA PHE A 125 -23.51 0.52 13.84
C PHE A 125 -24.93 0.04 14.08
N GLU A 126 -25.17 -0.70 15.18
CA GLU A 126 -26.49 -1.19 15.56
C GLU A 126 -27.51 -0.03 15.71
N PHE A 127 -27.10 1.05 16.38
CA PHE A 127 -27.92 2.24 16.57
C PHE A 127 -28.25 2.91 15.23
N PHE A 128 -27.27 3.04 14.33
CA PHE A 128 -27.45 3.67 13.02
C PHE A 128 -28.44 2.88 12.16
N VAL A 129 -28.29 1.56 12.09
CA VAL A 129 -29.17 0.72 11.26
C VAL A 129 -30.53 0.46 11.89
N ARG A 130 -30.74 0.79 13.18
CA ARG A 130 -32.03 0.62 13.87
C ARG A 130 -33.19 1.35 13.20
N VAL A 131 -32.90 2.41 12.45
CA VAL A 131 -33.88 3.17 11.65
C VAL A 131 -34.51 2.31 10.55
N LEU A 132 -33.82 1.26 10.09
CA LEU A 132 -34.31 0.33 9.08
C LEU A 132 -35.28 -0.72 9.67
N PRO A 133 -36.24 -1.23 8.89
CA PRO A 133 -37.03 -2.42 9.23
C PRO A 133 -36.13 -3.63 9.49
N ARG A 134 -36.62 -4.58 10.31
CA ARG A 134 -35.82 -5.77 10.71
C ARG A 134 -35.29 -6.57 9.52
N ASP A 135 -36.10 -6.78 8.49
CA ASP A 135 -35.73 -7.59 7.34
C ASP A 135 -34.63 -6.91 6.51
N GLU A 136 -34.74 -5.58 6.34
CA GLU A 136 -33.72 -4.76 5.66
C GLU A 136 -32.41 -4.74 6.44
N ARG A 137 -32.45 -4.68 7.78
CA ARG A 137 -31.24 -4.78 8.62
C ARG A 137 -30.53 -6.12 8.41
N VAL A 138 -31.27 -7.22 8.39
CA VAL A 138 -30.69 -8.56 8.17
C VAL A 138 -30.11 -8.68 6.75
N ALA A 139 -30.80 -8.15 5.75
CA ALA A 139 -30.30 -8.13 4.37
C ALA A 139 -29.01 -7.30 4.25
N LEU A 140 -28.96 -6.13 4.88
CA LEU A 140 -27.78 -5.27 4.94
C LEU A 140 -26.62 -5.99 5.62
N ILE A 141 -26.81 -6.59 6.80
CA ILE A 141 -25.75 -7.32 7.51
C ILE A 141 -25.18 -8.44 6.64
N ARG A 142 -26.03 -9.21 5.95
CA ARG A 142 -25.56 -10.26 5.02
C ARG A 142 -24.79 -9.68 3.84
N ALA A 143 -25.22 -8.55 3.30
CA ALA A 143 -24.51 -7.87 2.21
C ALA A 143 -23.14 -7.36 2.68
N LEU A 144 -23.05 -6.74 3.85
CA LEU A 144 -21.80 -6.28 4.45
C LEU A 144 -20.85 -7.45 4.77
N GLN A 145 -21.37 -8.57 5.27
CA GLN A 145 -20.58 -9.79 5.46
C GLN A 145 -19.99 -10.32 4.15
N ARG A 146 -20.68 -10.19 3.02
CA ARG A 146 -20.12 -10.54 1.70
C ARG A 146 -18.98 -9.61 1.31
N VAL A 147 -19.10 -8.31 1.60
CA VAL A 147 -18.02 -7.33 1.37
C VAL A 147 -16.80 -7.66 2.23
N ILE A 148 -17.00 -8.00 3.51
CA ILE A 148 -15.91 -8.46 4.39
C ILE A 148 -15.22 -9.69 3.80
N LYS A 149 -15.98 -10.71 3.39
CA LYS A 149 -15.42 -11.93 2.77
C LYS A 149 -14.64 -11.62 1.49
N GLN A 150 -15.10 -10.69 0.66
CA GLN A 150 -14.38 -10.25 -0.53
C GLN A 150 -13.06 -9.56 -0.17
N GLY A 151 -13.08 -8.68 0.83
CA GLY A 151 -11.86 -8.04 1.36
C GLY A 151 -10.87 -9.07 1.92
N THR A 152 -11.35 -10.04 2.70
CA THR A 152 -10.53 -11.13 3.25
C THR A 152 -9.93 -12.01 2.14
N ALA A 153 -10.70 -12.30 1.08
CA ALA A 153 -10.19 -13.04 -0.07
C ALA A 153 -9.10 -12.27 -0.83
N GLN A 154 -9.26 -10.95 -0.99
CA GLN A 154 -8.23 -10.10 -1.61
C GLN A 154 -6.97 -9.99 -0.75
N PHE A 155 -7.12 -9.93 0.57
CA PHE A 155 -5.99 -10.00 1.50
C PHE A 155 -5.26 -11.34 1.42
N ASN A 156 -5.99 -12.45 1.32
CA ASN A 156 -5.36 -13.76 1.17
C ASN A 156 -4.58 -13.86 -0.16
N ALA A 157 -5.17 -13.36 -1.25
CA ALA A 157 -4.53 -13.31 -2.56
C ALA A 157 -3.30 -12.38 -2.60
N SER A 158 -3.22 -11.36 -1.74
CA SER A 158 -2.03 -10.50 -1.62
C SER A 158 -0.92 -11.09 -0.74
N GLN A 159 -1.20 -12.12 0.06
CA GLN A 159 -0.19 -12.83 0.86
C GLN A 159 0.40 -14.06 0.18
N ASP A 160 -0.26 -14.62 -0.84
CA ASP A 160 0.30 -15.68 -1.69
C ASP A 160 1.14 -15.07 -2.83
N PRO A 161 2.50 -15.17 -2.81
CA PRO A 161 3.37 -14.71 -3.89
C PRO A 161 3.39 -15.70 -5.08
N ALA A 162 2.26 -16.29 -5.43
CA ALA A 162 2.10 -17.10 -6.63
C ALA A 162 0.78 -16.73 -7.30
N PRO A 163 0.80 -15.66 -8.12
CA PRO A 163 0.35 -15.88 -9.49
C PRO A 163 1.06 -14.97 -10.51
N GLU A 164 2.37 -14.71 -10.40
CA GLU A 164 3.13 -14.18 -11.55
C GLU A 164 3.43 -15.26 -12.61
N GLU A 165 3.34 -16.55 -12.26
CA GLU A 165 3.49 -17.67 -13.23
C GLU A 165 2.16 -18.24 -13.76
N LEU A 166 1.00 -17.82 -13.22
CA LEU A 166 -0.33 -18.23 -13.74
C LEU A 166 -1.02 -17.16 -14.57
N ALA A 167 -0.46 -15.96 -14.68
CA ALA A 167 -0.91 -14.92 -15.62
C ALA A 167 -0.32 -15.07 -17.03
N ALA A 168 0.60 -16.04 -17.24
CA ALA A 168 1.20 -16.32 -18.55
C ALA A 168 0.52 -17.47 -19.31
N ASP A 169 -0.34 -18.28 -18.67
CA ASP A 169 -0.99 -19.41 -19.34
C ASP A 169 -2.38 -19.69 -18.73
N GLY A 170 -3.35 -18.89 -19.19
CA GLY A 170 -4.70 -18.88 -18.65
C GLY A 170 -5.68 -18.18 -19.58
N ALA A 171 -5.61 -18.59 -20.85
CA ALA A 171 -6.60 -18.44 -21.92
C ALA A 171 -7.88 -17.65 -21.59
N ALA A 172 -8.01 -16.53 -22.29
CA ALA A 172 -9.21 -16.07 -22.97
C ALA A 172 -10.51 -16.86 -22.65
N VAL A 173 -11.30 -16.34 -21.70
CA VAL A 173 -12.74 -16.63 -21.66
C VAL A 173 -13.43 -15.56 -22.52
N PRO A 174 -14.06 -15.93 -23.65
CA PRO A 174 -14.53 -14.98 -24.65
C PRO A 174 -15.83 -14.28 -24.21
N PRO A 175 -16.01 -12.96 -24.48
CA PRO A 175 -17.35 -12.40 -24.53
C PRO A 175 -18.04 -12.93 -25.79
N ALA A 176 -19.19 -13.57 -25.61
CA ALA A 176 -20.09 -13.90 -26.70
C ALA A 176 -20.57 -12.61 -27.37
N VAL A 177 -20.16 -12.37 -28.62
CA VAL A 177 -20.87 -11.53 -29.57
C VAL A 177 -20.67 -12.11 -30.97
N ASP A 178 -21.77 -12.55 -31.57
CA ASP A 178 -21.86 -12.89 -32.98
C ASP A 178 -21.50 -11.69 -33.86
N GLY A 179 -20.75 -11.91 -34.95
CA GLY A 179 -20.49 -10.86 -35.95
C GLY A 179 -19.20 -11.02 -36.73
N GLU A 180 -19.19 -12.02 -37.62
CA GLU A 180 -18.43 -12.15 -38.87
C GLU A 180 -17.62 -10.93 -39.38
N VAL A 181 -16.32 -11.14 -39.67
CA VAL A 181 -15.66 -11.02 -41.00
C VAL A 181 -14.15 -10.70 -40.86
N ALA A 182 -13.37 -11.67 -41.36
CA ALA A 182 -12.10 -11.63 -42.10
C ALA A 182 -10.90 -10.71 -41.72
N THR A 183 -9.76 -11.41 -41.67
CA THR A 183 -8.34 -11.07 -41.59
C THR A 183 -7.78 -10.25 -42.79
N PRO A 184 -6.46 -10.07 -42.97
CA PRO A 184 -5.48 -9.28 -42.19
C PRO A 184 -4.60 -8.39 -43.14
N SER A 185 -3.48 -7.89 -42.62
CA SER A 185 -2.26 -7.51 -43.37
C SER A 185 -2.17 -6.10 -43.99
N ASN A 186 -1.21 -5.30 -43.52
CA ASN A 186 -0.03 -4.95 -44.31
C ASN A 186 0.90 -4.00 -43.56
N ALA A 187 2.10 -4.50 -43.24
CA ALA A 187 3.32 -3.70 -43.36
C ALA A 187 3.74 -3.69 -44.84
N PRO A 188 4.44 -2.65 -45.30
CA PRO A 188 5.71 -2.93 -45.96
C PRO A 188 6.83 -1.95 -45.63
N ALA A 189 8.04 -2.49 -45.76
CA ALA A 189 9.33 -1.84 -45.60
C ALA A 189 9.77 -1.06 -46.86
N THR A 190 10.77 -0.18 -46.65
CA THR A 190 11.89 0.23 -47.54
C THR A 190 11.59 0.66 -48.98
N VAL A 191 12.17 1.79 -49.45
CA VAL A 191 13.33 1.81 -50.38
C VAL A 191 14.03 3.18 -50.41
N ALA A 192 15.35 3.12 -50.63
CA ALA A 192 16.15 3.95 -51.55
C ALA A 192 16.50 5.39 -51.17
N GLN A 193 17.79 5.56 -50.82
CA GLN A 193 18.56 6.69 -51.33
C GLN A 193 19.84 6.13 -51.96
N GLU A 194 19.94 6.30 -53.28
CA GLU A 194 21.05 5.91 -54.14
C GLU A 194 21.93 7.16 -54.36
N ASP A 195 23.25 6.93 -54.42
CA ASP A 195 24.12 7.35 -55.52
C ASP A 195 25.45 8.08 -55.14
N VAL A 196 26.48 7.67 -55.91
CA VAL A 196 27.75 8.31 -56.26
C VAL A 196 29.00 8.14 -55.36
N GLN A 197 29.78 7.10 -55.71
CA GLN A 197 31.24 6.91 -55.59
C GLN A 197 31.99 7.95 -56.48
N PRO A 198 33.32 8.28 -56.38
CA PRO A 198 34.42 7.35 -56.10
C PRO A 198 35.69 7.84 -55.34
N ALA A 199 36.52 6.84 -55.00
CA ALA A 199 37.89 6.94 -54.49
C ALA A 199 38.90 7.43 -55.58
N PRO A 200 40.18 7.71 -55.24
CA PRO A 200 41.17 6.62 -55.23
C PRO A 200 42.34 6.72 -54.21
N GLU A 201 42.80 5.53 -53.80
CA GLU A 201 44.18 5.00 -53.65
C GLU A 201 45.37 5.86 -53.15
N GLY A 202 46.19 5.28 -52.25
CA GLY A 202 47.54 5.79 -51.95
C GLY A 202 48.30 5.10 -50.81
N ASN A 203 49.09 4.09 -51.18
CA ASN A 203 50.01 3.20 -50.44
C ASN A 203 50.90 3.71 -49.25
N LEU A 204 51.02 2.80 -48.27
CA LEU A 204 52.23 2.22 -47.62
C LEU A 204 53.47 3.05 -47.19
N ALA A 205 53.82 2.80 -45.92
CA ALA A 205 55.17 2.55 -45.35
C ALA A 205 56.12 3.72 -44.99
N SER A 206 56.40 3.88 -43.69
CA SER A 206 57.75 3.69 -43.10
C SER A 206 57.77 3.96 -41.58
N ALA A 207 58.39 3.05 -40.84
CA ALA A 207 58.74 3.12 -39.41
C ALA A 207 60.05 3.93 -39.19
N PRO A 208 60.77 3.91 -38.04
CA PRO A 208 60.43 3.63 -36.64
C PRO A 208 60.98 4.70 -35.62
N ALA A 209 60.59 4.51 -34.36
CA ALA A 209 61.31 4.78 -33.09
C ALA A 209 62.19 6.04 -32.90
N SER A 210 61.84 6.85 -31.89
CA SER A 210 62.81 7.50 -30.99
C SER A 210 62.15 7.84 -29.65
N TYR A 211 62.48 7.06 -28.61
CA TYR A 211 62.49 7.55 -27.23
C TYR A 211 63.86 8.22 -27.03
N PRO A 212 63.92 9.36 -26.33
CA PRO A 212 64.43 9.21 -24.97
C PRO A 212 63.86 10.19 -23.94
N SER A 213 64.05 9.76 -22.68
CA SER A 213 64.32 10.59 -21.51
C SER A 213 63.12 11.18 -20.75
N LEU A 214 62.78 10.43 -19.69
CA LEU A 214 62.20 10.90 -18.44
C LEU A 214 62.84 12.23 -17.99
N ARG A 215 62.03 13.28 -17.92
CA ARG A 215 62.32 14.50 -17.15
C ARG A 215 61.18 14.68 -16.14
N PRO A 216 61.44 14.73 -14.83
CA PRO A 216 60.41 14.91 -13.82
C PRO A 216 60.08 16.39 -13.76
N LEU A 217 59.09 16.81 -14.53
CA LEU A 217 58.50 18.14 -14.44
C LEU A 217 57.08 17.95 -13.95
N ASP A 218 56.88 18.31 -12.69
CA ASP A 218 55.73 19.11 -12.26
C ASP A 218 54.39 18.60 -12.81
N VAL A 219 54.07 17.35 -12.48
CA VAL A 219 52.76 16.77 -12.78
C VAL A 219 51.83 17.23 -11.66
N SER A 220 51.04 18.27 -11.92
CA SER A 220 49.81 18.52 -11.12
C SER A 220 49.13 17.17 -10.91
N PRO A 221 48.78 16.78 -9.66
CA PRO A 221 48.31 15.43 -9.37
C PRO A 221 47.12 15.12 -10.27
N ARG A 222 47.37 14.35 -11.33
CA ARG A 222 46.34 13.90 -12.24
C ARG A 222 45.61 12.82 -11.47
N HIS A 223 44.50 13.20 -10.85
CA HIS A 223 43.60 12.22 -10.27
C HIS A 223 43.15 11.31 -11.42
N ASP A 224 43.57 10.06 -11.34
CA ASP A 224 43.22 9.07 -12.33
C ASP A 224 41.73 8.76 -12.21
N TRP A 225 41.09 8.35 -13.30
CA TRP A 225 39.68 7.96 -13.30
C TRP A 225 39.39 6.85 -12.29
N VAL A 226 40.40 6.05 -11.97
CA VAL A 226 40.39 5.04 -10.92
C VAL A 226 40.22 5.67 -9.54
N ASP A 227 40.85 6.81 -9.24
CA ASP A 227 40.69 7.52 -7.96
C ASP A 227 39.27 8.09 -7.78
N TYR A 228 38.65 8.55 -8.86
CA TYR A 228 37.25 8.96 -8.81
C TYR A 228 36.30 7.77 -8.63
N LEU A 229 36.63 6.62 -9.23
CA LEU A 229 35.86 5.39 -9.09
C LEU A 229 35.99 4.83 -7.67
N THR A 230 37.19 4.83 -7.08
CA THR A 230 37.39 4.42 -5.69
C THR A 230 36.74 5.40 -4.72
N LEU A 231 36.76 6.71 -4.97
CA LEU A 231 36.04 7.70 -4.18
C LEU A 231 34.52 7.47 -4.25
N LEU A 232 33.98 7.19 -5.44
CA LEU A 232 32.55 6.93 -5.63
C LEU A 232 32.14 5.61 -4.98
N LEU A 233 32.96 4.58 -5.09
CA LEU A 233 32.73 3.28 -4.47
C LEU A 233 32.80 3.37 -2.94
N ALA A 234 33.81 4.07 -2.41
CA ALA A 234 33.95 4.34 -0.98
C ALA A 234 32.79 5.19 -0.45
N GLY A 235 32.40 6.23 -1.19
CA GLY A 235 31.24 7.07 -0.87
C GLY A 235 29.95 6.27 -0.86
N SER A 236 29.71 5.43 -1.86
CA SER A 236 28.52 4.57 -1.93
C SER A 236 28.51 3.52 -0.82
N SER A 237 29.67 2.95 -0.46
CA SER A 237 29.82 2.01 0.65
C SER A 237 29.54 2.67 2.00
N LEU A 238 30.03 3.90 2.19
CA LEU A 238 29.77 4.70 3.39
C LEU A 238 28.29 5.12 3.49
N LEU A 239 27.66 5.46 2.37
CA LEU A 239 26.23 5.77 2.33
C LEU A 239 25.36 4.53 2.58
N LEU A 240 25.73 3.38 2.02
CA LEU A 240 25.04 2.12 2.24
C LEU A 240 25.13 1.68 3.70
N THR A 241 26.31 1.81 4.31
CA THR A 241 26.50 1.51 5.75
C THR A 241 25.72 2.49 6.62
N LEU A 242 25.76 3.78 6.33
CA LEU A 242 24.94 4.76 7.05
C LEU A 242 23.44 4.46 6.91
N PHE A 243 22.97 4.15 5.70
CA PHE A 243 21.58 3.79 5.43
C PHE A 243 21.16 2.53 6.20
N LEU A 244 22.00 1.49 6.21
CA LEU A 244 21.76 0.26 6.97
C LEU A 244 21.66 0.54 8.47
N ILE A 245 22.52 1.42 9.00
CA ILE A 245 22.53 1.79 10.43
C ILE A 245 21.28 2.60 10.79
N THR A 246 20.89 3.59 9.98
CA THR A 246 19.77 4.49 10.30
C THR A 246 18.40 3.92 9.96
N GLY A 247 18.31 2.99 9.01
CA GLY A 247 17.04 2.41 8.55
C GLY A 247 16.78 1.05 9.19
N PRO A 248 17.24 -0.04 8.57
CA PRO A 248 16.84 -1.39 8.96
C PRO A 248 17.42 -1.83 10.32
N LEU A 249 18.60 -1.37 10.74
CA LEU A 249 19.15 -1.73 12.06
C LEU A 249 18.36 -1.11 13.21
N ALA A 250 17.88 0.12 13.06
CA ALA A 250 17.03 0.77 14.06
C ALA A 250 15.65 0.09 14.13
N ASP A 251 15.05 -0.25 12.97
CA ASP A 251 13.76 -0.95 12.93
C ASP A 251 13.87 -2.37 13.48
N LEU A 252 14.93 -3.12 13.14
CA LEU A 252 15.18 -4.45 13.69
C LEU A 252 15.45 -4.40 15.18
N ARG A 253 16.18 -3.39 15.67
CA ARG A 253 16.44 -3.19 17.10
C ARG A 253 15.15 -2.89 17.86
N ASN A 254 14.30 -2.01 17.34
CA ASN A 254 13.00 -1.72 17.95
C ASN A 254 12.08 -2.95 17.97
N ARG A 255 12.12 -3.78 16.92
CA ARG A 255 11.38 -5.05 16.88
C ARG A 255 11.95 -6.08 17.85
N LEU A 256 13.27 -6.13 18.02
CA LEU A 256 13.92 -7.03 18.98
C LEU A 256 13.64 -6.61 20.42
N ASP A 257 13.71 -5.30 20.70
CA ASP A 257 13.39 -4.73 22.01
C ASP A 257 11.90 -4.95 22.35
N ALA A 258 10.99 -4.78 21.38
CA ALA A 258 9.57 -5.10 21.55
C ALA A 258 9.32 -6.60 21.81
N LEU A 259 10.05 -7.47 21.13
CA LEU A 259 9.96 -8.93 21.36
C LEU A 259 10.59 -9.36 22.69
N SER A 260 11.63 -8.68 23.16
CA SER A 260 12.21 -8.94 24.48
C SER A 260 11.29 -8.47 25.60
N ASP A 261 10.65 -7.31 25.45
CA ASP A 261 9.67 -6.79 26.41
C ASP A 261 8.43 -7.71 26.50
N GLU A 262 7.94 -8.23 25.36
CA GLU A 262 6.85 -9.21 25.33
C GLU A 262 7.25 -10.54 26.01
N LEU A 263 8.52 -10.95 25.89
CA LEU A 263 9.05 -12.14 26.57
C LEU A 263 9.18 -11.93 28.09
N GLU A 264 9.59 -10.75 28.53
CA GLU A 264 9.68 -10.39 29.94
C GLU A 264 8.29 -10.21 30.60
N GLU A 265 7.31 -9.66 29.89
CA GLU A 265 5.92 -9.57 30.34
C GLU A 265 5.30 -10.97 30.49
N ARG A 266 5.62 -11.89 29.58
CA ARG A 266 5.18 -13.30 29.65
C ARG A 266 5.84 -14.06 30.80
N LYS A 267 7.07 -13.69 31.19
CA LYS A 267 7.82 -14.28 32.31
C LYS A 267 7.38 -13.71 33.66
N SER A 268 6.99 -12.43 33.71
CA SER A 268 6.51 -11.75 34.92
C SER A 268 5.00 -11.97 35.17
N GLY A 269 4.20 -12.29 34.15
CA GLY A 269 2.79 -12.63 34.25
C GLY A 269 2.45 -13.98 34.92
N SER A 270 3.46 -14.80 35.26
CA SER A 270 3.26 -16.13 35.86
C SER A 270 3.00 -16.12 37.37
N THR A 271 3.10 -15.00 38.08
CA THR A 271 3.02 -14.99 39.56
C THR A 271 2.06 -13.97 40.19
N ALA A 272 1.09 -13.44 39.46
CA ALA A 272 0.13 -12.49 40.03
C ALA A 272 -1.33 -12.78 39.66
N ARG A 273 -1.89 -13.89 40.17
CA ARG A 273 -3.35 -13.99 40.32
C ARG A 273 -3.75 -14.90 41.48
N ARG A 274 -3.53 -14.44 42.72
CA ARG A 274 -4.21 -15.01 43.89
C ARG A 274 -5.56 -14.33 44.05
N ARG A 275 -6.60 -15.14 43.88
CA ARG A 275 -8.02 -14.84 44.01
C ARG A 275 -8.36 -14.33 45.43
N THR A 276 -9.19 -13.30 45.52
CA THR A 276 -10.16 -13.15 46.61
C THR A 276 -11.47 -12.61 46.02
N SER A 277 -12.38 -13.52 45.75
CA SER A 277 -13.79 -13.26 45.48
C SER A 277 -14.47 -12.89 46.79
N THR A 278 -14.96 -11.66 46.92
CA THR A 278 -15.91 -11.26 47.96
C THR A 278 -17.30 -11.77 47.57
N LEU A 279 -17.87 -12.69 48.37
CA LEU A 279 -19.26 -13.12 48.23
C LEU A 279 -20.22 -11.98 48.65
N PRO A 280 -21.43 -11.90 48.05
CA PRO A 280 -22.49 -11.00 48.52
C PRO A 280 -23.13 -11.52 49.82
N GLU A 281 -23.19 -10.67 50.84
CA GLU A 281 -23.87 -10.96 52.12
C GLU A 281 -25.39 -10.96 51.93
N ASP A 282 -25.97 -12.11 52.24
CA ASP A 282 -27.39 -12.41 52.34
C ASP A 282 -27.94 -11.69 53.58
N ARG A 283 -28.63 -10.56 53.37
CA ARG A 283 -29.29 -9.80 54.43
C ARG A 283 -30.70 -10.36 54.63
N TYR A 284 -30.84 -11.36 55.50
CA TYR A 284 -32.13 -11.65 56.13
C TYR A 284 -32.25 -10.77 57.37
N GLU A 285 -33.35 -10.03 57.43
CA GLU A 285 -33.81 -9.30 58.61
C GLU A 285 -34.20 -10.34 59.68
N ASP A 286 -33.48 -10.36 60.80
CA ASP A 286 -33.92 -11.06 62.00
C ASP A 286 -35.08 -10.27 62.62
N GLY A 287 -36.28 -10.82 62.46
CA GLY A 287 -37.41 -10.54 63.32
C GLY A 287 -37.32 -11.35 64.62
N ASP A 288 -37.92 -10.76 65.65
CA ASP A 288 -38.50 -11.38 66.84
C ASP A 288 -37.63 -11.42 68.13
N ASP A 289 -38.08 -10.58 69.08
CA ASP A 289 -38.49 -10.92 70.45
C ASP A 289 -37.47 -11.49 71.45
N GLU A 290 -36.95 -10.62 72.34
CA GLU A 290 -37.14 -10.63 73.82
C GLU A 290 -36.33 -9.52 74.52
#